data_AF-A0A7J6D7P7-F1
#
_entry.id   AF-A0A7J6D7P7-F1
#
_cell.length_a   1.000
_cell.length_b   1.000
_cell.length_c   1.000
_cell.angle_alpha   90.00
_cell.angle_beta   90.00
_cell.angle_gamma   90.00
#
_symmetry.space_group_name_H-M   'P 1'
#
loop_
_entity.id
_entity.type
_entity.pdbx_description
1 polymer ?
#
loop_
_entity_poly.entity_id
_entity_poly.type
_entity_poly.pdbx_seq_one_letter_code
_entity_poly.pdbx_strand_id
1 'polypeptide(L)'
;MASERALSPERCWEVLESAENDVLKHINNLMSDWRCIREMTREQELLLVYFLEALVMLTFLQEPEVVKKMTVSDWLKRTCTEGNDERVMVGVDECNAFFVLSKQEEAWFDVYYQYLRSVMIKRRHRRCSLDEAEKFFMYSSGNPVDNPCEDLKKLHDEYHLPSVTTDMVRSSVHTAVHRLHLTDDEKLSSPAEAPEAEWMNENIAFYLLKMSHPVMVHAAPPELAARVQISRKFESDCHSLWCVTQKKLRERLVLDTFGPRQPSESKVHSWIEKQGWMENVPDAAEVVKNWKPPRSIQAPTDSNSIRRMSRRQCWKGLQLMARVSGSSPAGGLLAER
;
A
#
# COMPACT_ATOMS: atom_id res chain seq x y z
N MET A 1 32.85 20.92 -1.83
CA MET A 1 31.46 21.03 -2.30
C MET A 1 31.42 20.44 -3.69
N ALA A 2 31.04 19.18 -3.80
CA ALA A 2 30.90 18.52 -5.11
C ALA A 2 29.71 19.17 -5.82
N SER A 3 29.95 19.67 -7.03
CA SER A 3 28.88 20.10 -7.94
C SER A 3 27.87 18.95 -8.05
N GLU A 4 26.62 19.21 -7.65
CA GLU A 4 25.48 18.34 -7.90
C GLU A 4 25.33 18.19 -9.42
N ARG A 5 26.03 17.21 -9.99
CA ARG A 5 25.63 16.66 -11.28
C ARG A 5 24.24 16.10 -11.04
N ALA A 6 23.24 16.72 -11.66
CA ALA A 6 21.88 16.21 -11.64
C ALA A 6 21.92 14.71 -11.95
N LEU A 7 21.48 13.87 -11.01
CA LEU A 7 21.41 12.43 -11.19
C LEU A 7 20.57 12.17 -12.44
N SER A 8 21.11 11.44 -13.42
CA SER A 8 20.29 11.02 -14.56
C SER A 8 19.28 9.96 -14.08
N PRO A 9 18.12 9.84 -14.74
CA PRO A 9 17.14 8.82 -14.38
C PRO A 9 17.78 7.44 -14.30
N GLU A 10 18.60 7.06 -15.29
CA GLU A 10 19.25 5.75 -15.38
C GLU A 10 20.11 5.45 -14.14
N ARG A 11 20.80 6.46 -13.61
CA ARG A 11 21.62 6.32 -12.38
C ARG A 11 20.79 6.10 -11.12
N CYS A 12 19.49 6.41 -11.14
CA CYS A 12 18.60 6.17 -10.01
C CYS A 12 18.28 4.68 -9.81
N TRP A 13 18.39 3.84 -10.86
CA TRP A 13 18.04 2.42 -10.81
C TRP A 13 19.25 1.48 -10.82
N GLU A 14 20.48 2.02 -10.85
CA GLU A 14 21.74 1.25 -10.89
C GLU A 14 21.85 0.22 -9.74
N VAL A 15 21.29 0.52 -8.57
CA VAL A 15 21.25 -0.42 -7.43
C VAL A 15 20.36 -1.63 -7.70
N LEU A 16 19.23 -1.44 -8.39
CA LEU A 16 18.33 -2.53 -8.75
C LEU A 16 18.96 -3.39 -9.84
N GLU A 17 19.55 -2.77 -10.87
CA GLU A 17 20.26 -3.50 -11.92
C GLU A 17 21.42 -4.35 -11.38
N SER A 18 22.16 -3.80 -10.40
CA SER A 18 23.27 -4.51 -9.75
C SER A 18 22.77 -5.66 -8.88
N ALA A 19 21.68 -5.46 -8.15
CA ALA A 19 21.11 -6.46 -7.25
C ALA A 19 20.29 -7.55 -7.96
N GLU A 20 19.75 -7.25 -9.13
CA GLU A 20 18.77 -8.10 -9.82
C GLU A 20 19.31 -9.51 -10.05
N ASN A 21 20.51 -9.66 -10.60
CA ASN A 21 21.05 -10.99 -10.91
C ASN A 21 21.21 -11.87 -9.66
N ASP A 22 21.68 -11.30 -8.55
CA ASP A 22 21.88 -12.02 -7.30
C ASP A 22 20.54 -12.42 -6.68
N VAL A 23 19.58 -11.49 -6.66
CA VAL A 23 18.26 -11.72 -6.08
C VAL A 23 17.43 -12.68 -6.94
N LEU A 24 17.43 -12.51 -8.26
CA LEU A 24 16.69 -13.36 -9.19
C LEU A 24 17.19 -14.80 -9.15
N LYS A 25 18.49 -15.03 -8.93
CA LYS A 25 19.00 -16.39 -8.70
C LYS A 25 18.29 -17.05 -7.51
N HIS A 26 18.14 -16.33 -6.39
CA HIS A 26 17.45 -16.86 -5.21
C HIS A 26 15.95 -17.03 -5.42
N ILE A 27 15.29 -16.06 -6.07
CA ILE A 27 13.86 -16.13 -6.40
C ILE A 27 13.58 -17.30 -7.34
N ASN A 28 14.36 -17.46 -8.41
CA ASN A 28 14.21 -18.56 -9.38
C ASN A 28 14.39 -19.93 -8.72
N ASN A 29 15.34 -20.06 -7.79
CA ASN A 29 15.50 -21.28 -7.01
C ASN A 29 14.27 -21.57 -6.16
N LEU A 30 13.72 -20.56 -5.47
CA LEU A 30 12.50 -20.70 -4.67
C LEU A 30 11.25 -20.98 -5.50
N MET A 31 11.15 -20.41 -6.70
CA MET A 31 10.07 -20.71 -7.65
C MET A 31 10.12 -22.16 -8.13
N SER A 32 11.33 -22.70 -8.30
CA SER A 32 11.54 -24.07 -8.80
C SER A 32 11.35 -25.10 -7.69
N ASP A 33 11.94 -24.89 -6.51
CA ASP A 33 11.75 -25.71 -5.32
C ASP A 33 11.75 -24.84 -4.06
N TRP A 34 10.57 -24.68 -3.46
CA TRP A 34 10.41 -23.91 -2.22
C TRP A 34 11.28 -24.43 -1.06
N ARG A 35 11.73 -25.69 -1.09
CA ARG A 35 12.58 -26.28 -0.03
C ARG A 35 13.95 -25.61 0.06
N CYS A 36 14.42 -24.98 -1.02
CA CYS A 36 15.66 -24.20 -1.05
C CYS A 36 15.68 -23.07 0.01
N ILE A 37 14.52 -22.65 0.52
CA ILE A 37 14.44 -21.69 1.63
C ILE A 37 15.21 -22.13 2.88
N ARG A 38 15.37 -23.45 3.10
CA ARG A 38 16.10 -23.98 4.24
C ARG A 38 17.62 -23.76 4.16
N GLU A 39 18.11 -23.53 2.95
CA GLU A 39 19.52 -23.36 2.63
C GLU A 39 19.89 -21.87 2.51
N MET A 40 18.89 -20.98 2.46
CA MET A 40 19.13 -19.55 2.38
C MET A 40 19.74 -19.01 3.68
N THR A 41 20.78 -18.18 3.52
CA THR A 41 21.37 -17.45 4.64
C THR A 41 20.53 -16.23 5.01
N ARG A 42 20.72 -15.69 6.22
CA ARG A 42 19.99 -14.49 6.65
C ARG A 42 20.30 -13.28 5.78
N GLU A 43 21.52 -13.19 5.26
CA GLU A 43 21.91 -12.12 4.34
C GLU A 43 21.13 -12.22 3.02
N GLN A 44 21.01 -13.41 2.43
CA GLN A 44 20.27 -13.64 1.19
C GLN A 44 18.78 -13.32 1.34
N GLU A 45 18.21 -13.68 2.49
CA GLU A 45 16.82 -13.37 2.81
C GLU A 45 16.58 -11.86 2.95
N LEU A 46 17.49 -11.14 3.63
CA LEU A 46 17.40 -9.69 3.78
C LEU A 46 17.61 -9.00 2.43
N LEU A 47 18.55 -9.46 1.62
CA LEU A 47 18.82 -8.92 0.29
C LEU A 47 17.57 -8.97 -0.59
N LEU A 48 16.83 -10.08 -0.58
CA LEU A 48 15.56 -10.20 -1.30
C LEU A 48 14.54 -9.19 -0.78
N VAL A 49 14.39 -9.06 0.54
CA VAL A 49 13.47 -8.09 1.14
C VAL A 49 13.84 -6.66 0.73
N TYR A 50 15.12 -6.28 0.86
CA TYR A 50 15.62 -4.95 0.48
C TYR A 50 15.39 -4.64 -0.99
N PHE A 51 15.58 -5.63 -1.87
CA PHE A 51 15.31 -5.49 -3.30
C PHE A 51 13.83 -5.23 -3.59
N LEU A 52 12.91 -5.98 -2.96
CA LEU A 52 11.47 -5.75 -3.13
C LEU A 52 11.02 -4.40 -2.57
N GLU A 53 11.58 -3.97 -1.43
CA GLU A 53 11.35 -2.63 -0.89
C GLU A 53 11.85 -1.55 -1.87
N ALA A 54 13.04 -1.74 -2.44
CA ALA A 54 13.63 -0.85 -3.42
C ALA A 54 12.81 -0.76 -4.71
N LEU A 55 12.19 -1.85 -5.19
CA LEU A 55 11.26 -1.80 -6.32
C LEU A 55 10.06 -0.90 -6.02
N VAL A 56 9.44 -1.05 -4.85
CA VAL A 56 8.31 -0.20 -4.42
C VAL A 56 8.71 1.28 -4.37
N MET A 57 9.88 1.55 -3.82
CA MET A 57 10.35 2.92 -3.60
C MET A 57 10.92 3.60 -4.84
N LEU A 58 11.71 2.91 -5.66
CA LEU A 58 12.48 3.50 -6.76
C LEU A 58 11.83 3.26 -8.12
N THR A 59 11.30 2.07 -8.38
CA THR A 59 10.67 1.73 -9.68
C THR A 59 9.21 2.17 -9.69
N PHE A 60 8.49 1.91 -8.62
CA PHE A 60 7.06 2.23 -8.52
C PHE A 60 6.80 3.62 -7.93
N LEU A 61 7.87 4.36 -7.61
CA LEU A 61 7.86 5.74 -7.10
C LEU A 61 6.96 5.95 -5.88
N GLN A 62 6.81 4.94 -5.02
CA GLN A 62 5.99 5.02 -3.82
C GLN A 62 6.78 5.54 -2.62
N GLU A 63 6.06 6.13 -1.66
CA GLU A 63 6.65 6.56 -0.40
C GLU A 63 7.13 5.37 0.45
N PRO A 64 8.17 5.54 1.29
CA PRO A 64 8.57 4.54 2.29
C PRO A 64 7.41 4.10 3.19
N GLU A 65 6.46 4.99 3.45
CA GLU A 65 5.26 4.68 4.25
C GLU A 65 4.38 3.60 3.58
N VAL A 66 4.38 3.50 2.24
CA VAL A 66 3.66 2.45 1.52
C VAL A 66 4.24 1.08 1.88
N VAL A 67 5.57 0.94 1.89
CA VAL A 67 6.25 -0.30 2.31
C VAL A 67 5.91 -0.66 3.76
N LYS A 68 6.00 0.31 4.69
CA LYS A 68 5.70 0.08 6.12
C LYS A 68 4.24 -0.30 6.38
N LYS A 69 3.31 0.27 5.62
CA LYS A 69 1.87 0.15 5.90
C LYS A 69 1.18 -0.93 5.09
N MET A 70 1.75 -1.34 3.96
CA MET A 70 1.23 -2.43 3.14
C MET A 70 0.94 -3.67 3.99
N THR A 71 -0.26 -4.22 3.81
CA THR A 71 -0.74 -5.39 4.53
C THR A 71 -0.85 -6.63 3.65
N VAL A 72 -0.94 -7.80 4.28
CA VAL A 72 -1.29 -9.04 3.60
C VAL A 72 -2.67 -8.94 2.95
N SER A 73 -3.64 -8.31 3.61
CA SER A 73 -4.94 -8.02 3.02
C SER A 73 -4.83 -7.18 1.74
N ASP A 74 -3.97 -6.16 1.70
CA ASP A 74 -3.73 -5.36 0.49
C ASP A 74 -3.19 -6.23 -0.64
N TRP A 75 -2.21 -7.10 -0.34
CA TRP A 75 -1.63 -8.03 -1.31
C TRP A 75 -2.64 -9.04 -1.86
N LEU A 76 -3.49 -9.60 -0.99
CA LEU A 76 -4.48 -10.61 -1.39
C LEU A 76 -5.66 -10.01 -2.17
N LYS A 77 -5.91 -8.70 -2.06
CA LYS A 77 -6.93 -7.96 -2.82
C LYS A 77 -6.39 -7.37 -4.13
N ARG A 78 -5.14 -7.67 -4.52
CA ARG A 78 -4.58 -7.18 -5.78
C ARG A 78 -5.47 -7.60 -6.95
N THR A 79 -5.56 -6.74 -7.96
CA THR A 79 -6.47 -6.94 -9.09
C THR A 79 -5.68 -7.03 -10.38
N CYS A 80 -5.98 -8.04 -11.20
CA CYS A 80 -5.52 -8.07 -12.58
C CYS A 80 -6.26 -6.99 -13.37
N THR A 81 -5.53 -6.14 -14.08
CA THR A 81 -6.11 -5.21 -15.05
C THR A 81 -6.22 -5.91 -16.40
N GLU A 82 -7.42 -5.93 -16.97
CA GLU A 82 -7.66 -6.49 -18.29
C GLU A 82 -7.15 -5.49 -19.36
N GLY A 83 -6.29 -5.97 -20.27
CA GLY A 83 -5.63 -5.16 -21.29
C GLY A 83 -4.74 -6.02 -22.21
N ASN A 84 -4.03 -5.38 -23.15
CA ASN A 84 -3.11 -6.08 -24.08
C ASN A 84 -1.96 -6.80 -23.36
N ASP A 85 -1.60 -6.32 -22.17
CA ASP A 85 -0.59 -6.88 -21.31
C ASP A 85 -1.23 -7.11 -19.93
N GLU A 86 -1.26 -8.35 -19.44
CA GLU A 86 -1.78 -8.61 -18.11
C GLU A 86 -0.87 -7.94 -17.07
N ARG A 87 -1.44 -7.06 -16.26
CA ARG A 87 -0.76 -6.36 -15.16
C ARG A 87 -1.51 -6.56 -13.85
N VAL A 88 -0.82 -6.34 -12.74
CA VAL A 88 -1.38 -6.52 -11.40
C VAL A 88 -1.23 -5.24 -10.60
N MET A 89 -2.38 -4.69 -10.20
CA MET A 89 -2.42 -3.48 -9.39
C MET A 89 -2.57 -3.85 -7.92
N VAL A 90 -1.67 -3.31 -7.10
CA VAL A 90 -1.70 -3.42 -5.64
C VAL A 90 -2.13 -2.08 -5.06
N GLY A 91 -3.19 -2.06 -4.25
CA GLY A 91 -3.62 -0.87 -3.52
C GLY A 91 -3.29 -1.00 -2.04
N VAL A 92 -2.62 0.00 -1.47
CA VAL A 92 -2.29 0.07 -0.05
C VAL A 92 -3.27 0.99 0.64
N ASP A 93 -4.18 0.37 1.40
CA ASP A 93 -5.35 1.07 1.90
C ASP A 93 -4.96 2.24 2.80
N GLU A 94 -4.15 2.02 3.83
CA GLU A 94 -3.75 3.05 4.81
C GLU A 94 -3.06 4.29 4.19
N CYS A 95 -2.43 4.14 3.03
CA CYS A 95 -1.69 5.22 2.37
C CYS A 95 -2.47 5.94 1.26
N ASN A 96 -3.66 5.47 0.89
CA ASN A 96 -4.34 5.90 -0.35
C ASN A 96 -3.41 5.78 -1.58
N ALA A 97 -2.55 4.77 -1.59
CA ALA A 97 -1.49 4.59 -2.56
C ALA A 97 -1.68 3.29 -3.33
N PHE A 98 -1.08 3.21 -4.51
CA PHE A 98 -1.16 2.05 -5.38
C PHE A 98 -0.02 2.08 -6.38
N PHE A 99 0.35 0.89 -6.82
CA PHE A 99 1.39 0.66 -7.81
C PHE A 99 1.02 -0.54 -8.68
N VAL A 100 1.63 -0.59 -9.85
CA VAL A 100 1.40 -1.64 -10.83
C VAL A 100 2.63 -2.51 -10.97
N LEU A 101 2.39 -3.81 -11.03
CA LEU A 101 3.37 -4.84 -11.24
C LEU A 101 3.15 -5.48 -12.61
N SER A 102 4.24 -5.78 -13.30
CA SER A 102 4.26 -6.83 -14.31
C SER A 102 3.98 -8.20 -13.66
N LYS A 103 3.64 -9.20 -14.47
CA LYS A 103 3.47 -10.59 -13.99
C LYS A 103 4.74 -11.15 -13.36
N GLN A 104 5.89 -10.74 -13.88
CA GLN A 104 7.18 -11.18 -13.36
C GLN A 104 7.43 -10.59 -11.97
N GLU A 105 7.23 -9.29 -11.81
CA GLU A 105 7.34 -8.64 -10.49
C GLU A 105 6.30 -9.19 -9.51
N GLU A 106 5.05 -9.42 -9.94
CA GLU A 106 4.04 -10.08 -9.10
C GLU A 106 4.53 -11.44 -8.59
N ALA A 107 5.10 -12.27 -9.47
CA ALA A 107 5.62 -13.58 -9.09
C ALA A 107 6.74 -13.48 -8.04
N TRP A 108 7.60 -12.46 -8.12
CA TRP A 108 8.65 -12.21 -7.13
C TRP A 108 8.07 -11.90 -5.74
N PHE A 109 7.06 -11.03 -5.69
CA PHE A 109 6.34 -10.71 -4.45
C PHE A 109 5.56 -11.93 -3.91
N ASP A 110 4.99 -12.75 -4.79
CA ASP A 110 4.29 -13.97 -4.39
C ASP A 110 5.26 -15.01 -3.79
N VAL A 111 6.46 -15.18 -4.35
CA VAL A 111 7.51 -16.04 -3.78
C VAL A 111 7.89 -15.59 -2.38
N TYR A 112 8.09 -14.28 -2.21
CA TYR A 112 8.34 -13.69 -0.90
C TYR A 112 7.19 -13.99 0.07
N TYR A 113 5.96 -13.68 -0.32
CA TYR A 113 4.77 -13.82 0.51
C TYR A 113 4.51 -15.28 0.92
N GLN A 114 4.54 -16.20 -0.05
CA GLN A 114 4.18 -17.61 0.16
C GLN A 114 5.26 -18.35 0.96
N TYR A 115 6.52 -18.13 0.62
CA TYR A 115 7.61 -18.94 1.15
C TYR A 115 8.39 -18.19 2.22
N LEU A 116 9.02 -17.07 1.87
CA LEU A 116 10.01 -16.41 2.71
C LEU A 116 9.42 -15.79 3.97
N ARG A 117 8.36 -15.00 3.80
CA ARG A 117 7.68 -14.29 4.88
C ARG A 117 7.21 -15.23 5.99
N SER A 118 6.68 -16.39 5.62
CA SER A 118 6.17 -17.38 6.59
C SER A 118 7.28 -17.95 7.49
N VAL A 119 8.49 -18.13 6.95
CA VAL A 119 9.65 -18.61 7.69
C VAL A 119 10.16 -17.52 8.63
N MET A 120 10.24 -16.27 8.16
CA MET A 120 10.64 -15.13 8.97
C MET A 120 9.73 -14.94 10.20
N ILE A 121 8.41 -15.00 10.01
CA ILE A 121 7.43 -14.89 11.11
C ILE A 121 7.63 -15.98 12.16
N LYS A 122 7.88 -17.23 11.73
CA LYS A 122 8.08 -18.38 12.63
C LYS A 122 9.33 -18.25 13.51
N ARG A 123 10.33 -17.47 13.09
CA ARG A 123 11.58 -17.26 13.85
C ARG A 123 11.42 -16.29 15.02
N ARG A 124 10.30 -15.57 15.10
CA ARG A 124 10.09 -14.55 16.14
C ARG A 124 10.07 -15.20 17.53
N HIS A 125 10.88 -14.67 18.44
CA HIS A 125 10.95 -15.15 19.84
C HIS A 125 9.72 -14.77 20.69
N ARG A 126 8.96 -13.76 20.28
CA ARG A 126 7.77 -13.25 20.97
C ARG A 126 6.51 -13.55 20.17
N ARG A 127 5.40 -13.78 20.88
CA ARG A 127 4.06 -13.84 20.28
C ARG A 127 3.79 -12.57 19.45
N CYS A 128 3.51 -12.76 18.17
CA CYS A 128 3.15 -11.70 17.24
C CYS A 128 1.73 -11.20 17.54
N SER A 129 1.54 -9.88 17.60
CA SER A 129 0.18 -9.34 17.57
C SER A 129 -0.45 -9.56 16.20
N LEU A 130 -1.78 -9.58 16.13
CA LEU A 130 -2.49 -9.74 14.86
C LEU A 130 -2.11 -8.63 13.87
N ASP A 131 -2.02 -7.38 14.35
CA ASP A 131 -1.68 -6.21 13.51
C ASP A 131 -0.24 -6.29 12.96
N GLU A 132 0.73 -6.78 13.75
CA GLU A 132 2.09 -7.00 13.25
C GLU A 132 2.16 -8.16 12.26
N ALA A 133 1.39 -9.23 12.49
CA ALA A 133 1.31 -10.37 11.56
C ALA A 133 0.59 -10.01 10.25
N GLU A 134 -0.14 -8.91 10.22
CA GLU A 134 -0.84 -8.40 9.04
C GLU A 134 0.06 -7.53 8.15
N LYS A 135 1.21 -7.05 8.65
CA LYS A 135 2.16 -6.26 7.85
C LYS A 135 2.83 -7.11 6.78
N PHE A 136 2.89 -6.62 5.55
CA PHE A 136 3.38 -7.41 4.42
C PHE A 136 4.89 -7.66 4.52
N PHE A 137 5.68 -6.60 4.65
CA PHE A 137 7.13 -6.69 4.74
C PHE A 137 7.60 -7.00 6.17
N MET A 138 8.49 -7.98 6.27
CA MET A 138 9.04 -8.53 7.51
C MET A 138 10.56 -8.65 7.39
N TYR A 139 11.27 -8.29 8.47
CA TYR A 139 12.69 -8.60 8.61
C TYR A 139 12.94 -10.09 8.83
N SER A 140 14.17 -10.55 8.60
CA SER A 140 14.62 -11.92 8.91
C SER A 140 14.45 -12.31 10.39
N SER A 141 14.36 -11.32 11.28
CA SER A 141 14.05 -11.47 12.71
C SER A 141 12.57 -11.78 13.02
N GLY A 142 11.68 -11.66 12.02
CA GLY A 142 10.24 -11.85 12.16
C GLY A 142 9.48 -10.64 12.70
N ASN A 143 10.12 -9.47 12.80
CA ASN A 143 9.45 -8.20 13.08
C ASN A 143 9.06 -7.50 11.75
N PRO A 144 7.96 -6.72 11.72
CA PRO A 144 7.63 -5.90 10.56
C PRO A 144 8.75 -4.93 10.21
N VAL A 145 8.88 -4.62 8.92
CA VAL A 145 9.78 -3.56 8.44
C VAL A 145 9.31 -2.20 8.98
N ASP A 146 10.24 -1.42 9.54
CA ASP A 146 9.94 -0.13 10.16
C ASP A 146 10.74 1.04 9.56
N ASN A 147 11.87 0.79 8.91
CA ASN A 147 12.69 1.82 8.28
C ASN A 147 13.21 1.43 6.87
N PRO A 148 12.32 1.44 5.85
CA PRO A 148 12.69 1.13 4.47
C PRO A 148 13.80 2.01 3.89
N CYS A 149 13.92 3.26 4.36
CA CYS A 149 14.98 4.16 3.89
C CYS A 149 16.37 3.67 4.32
N GLU A 150 16.49 3.16 5.54
CA GLU A 150 17.75 2.60 6.04
C GLU A 150 18.05 1.27 5.37
N ASP A 151 17.03 0.46 5.08
CA ASP A 151 17.18 -0.79 4.36
C ASP A 151 17.60 -0.58 2.90
N LEU A 152 17.02 0.43 2.23
CA LEU A 152 17.46 0.87 0.92
C LEU A 152 18.91 1.37 0.95
N LYS A 153 19.30 2.11 2.00
CA LYS A 153 20.69 2.56 2.15
C LYS A 153 21.65 1.37 2.30
N LYS A 154 21.31 0.37 3.11
CA LYS A 154 22.11 -0.86 3.24
C LYS A 154 22.26 -1.59 1.91
N LEU A 155 21.20 -1.61 1.08
CA LEU A 155 21.29 -2.19 -0.26
C LEU A 155 22.30 -1.43 -1.14
N HIS A 156 22.29 -0.11 -1.11
CA HIS A 156 23.30 0.69 -1.82
C HIS A 156 24.72 0.42 -1.28
N ASP A 157 24.88 0.35 0.05
CA ASP A 157 26.16 0.07 0.69
C ASP A 157 26.70 -1.32 0.29
N GLU A 158 25.84 -2.34 0.22
CA GLU A 158 26.19 -3.71 -0.21
C GLU A 158 26.79 -3.71 -1.64
N TYR A 159 26.18 -2.95 -2.55
CA TYR A 159 26.65 -2.83 -3.94
C TYR A 159 27.67 -1.70 -4.16
N HIS A 160 28.11 -1.03 -3.08
CA HIS A 160 29.09 0.06 -3.13
C HIS A 160 28.64 1.24 -4.01
N LEU A 161 27.34 1.52 -4.03
CA LEU A 161 26.72 2.56 -4.84
C LEU A 161 26.34 3.78 -3.98
N PRO A 162 26.28 4.99 -4.57
CA PRO A 162 25.77 6.16 -3.87
C PRO A 162 24.31 5.96 -3.45
N SER A 163 23.96 6.36 -2.23
CA SER A 163 22.57 6.28 -1.74
C SER A 163 21.64 7.14 -2.59
N VAL A 164 20.64 6.51 -3.19
CA VAL A 164 19.54 7.17 -3.90
C VAL A 164 18.27 7.07 -3.06
N THR A 165 17.50 8.16 -2.99
CA THR A 165 16.18 8.18 -2.35
C THR A 165 15.07 8.30 -3.38
N THR A 166 13.85 7.89 -3.04
CA THR A 166 12.67 8.07 -3.91
C THR A 166 12.49 9.51 -4.37
N ASP A 167 12.74 10.50 -3.51
CA ASP A 167 12.61 11.92 -3.87
C ASP A 167 13.67 12.35 -4.89
N MET A 168 14.88 11.82 -4.81
CA MET A 168 15.91 12.04 -5.84
C MET A 168 15.47 11.46 -7.19
N VAL A 169 14.87 10.27 -7.20
CA VAL A 169 14.34 9.65 -8.44
C VAL A 169 13.22 10.50 -9.03
N ARG A 170 12.23 10.90 -8.22
CA ARG A 170 11.12 11.74 -8.66
C ARG A 170 11.60 13.08 -9.21
N SER A 171 12.57 13.71 -8.56
CA SER A 171 13.18 14.96 -9.02
C SER A 171 13.94 14.78 -10.34
N SER A 172 14.66 13.67 -10.49
CA SER A 172 15.37 13.32 -11.72
C SER A 172 14.40 13.10 -12.88
N VAL A 173 13.35 12.29 -12.66
CA VAL A 173 12.25 12.06 -13.62
C VAL A 173 11.60 13.38 -14.02
N HIS A 174 11.21 14.22 -13.06
CA HIS A 174 10.60 15.52 -13.36
C HIS A 174 11.52 16.40 -14.22
N THR A 175 12.80 16.45 -13.89
CA THR A 175 13.80 17.22 -14.64
C THR A 175 13.97 16.67 -16.06
N ALA A 176 13.98 15.34 -16.22
CA ALA A 176 14.09 14.70 -17.53
C ALA A 176 12.88 14.99 -18.42
N VAL A 177 11.67 14.87 -17.86
CA VAL A 177 10.41 15.20 -18.57
C VAL A 177 10.38 16.67 -18.98
N HIS A 178 10.75 17.59 -18.10
CA HIS A 178 10.78 19.02 -18.42
C HIS A 178 11.78 19.32 -19.54
N ARG A 179 12.94 18.65 -19.58
CA ARG A 179 13.91 18.82 -20.67
C ARG A 179 13.36 18.33 -22.01
N LEU A 180 12.66 17.20 -22.03
CA LEU A 180 12.02 16.68 -23.25
C LEU A 180 10.99 17.67 -23.81
N HIS A 181 10.15 18.24 -22.94
CA HIS A 181 9.15 19.23 -23.35
C HIS A 181 9.79 20.56 -23.81
N LEU A 182 10.87 21.02 -23.18
CA LEU A 182 11.60 22.22 -23.63
C LEU A 182 12.26 22.03 -25.01
N THR A 183 12.66 20.80 -25.36
CA THR A 183 13.27 20.52 -26.67
C THR A 183 12.24 20.42 -27.80
N ASP A 184 10.95 20.32 -27.49
CA ASP A 184 9.87 20.23 -28.48
C ASP A 184 9.40 21.61 -29.01
N ASP A 185 9.71 22.71 -28.32
CA ASP A 185 9.48 24.07 -28.86
C ASP A 185 10.34 24.37 -30.11
N GLU A 186 11.37 23.56 -30.41
CA GLU A 186 12.18 23.63 -31.64
C GLU A 186 11.82 22.57 -32.70
N LYS A 187 10.83 21.69 -32.48
CA LYS A 187 10.44 20.64 -33.45
C LYS A 187 8.96 20.66 -33.80
N LEU A 188 8.55 21.74 -34.46
CA LEU A 188 7.28 21.86 -35.21
C LEU A 188 7.21 20.99 -36.50
N SER A 189 8.04 19.97 -36.62
CA SER A 189 8.06 19.05 -37.77
C SER A 189 7.96 17.60 -37.30
N SER A 190 6.73 17.09 -37.29
CA SER A 190 6.32 15.71 -37.03
C SER A 190 6.61 15.15 -35.62
N PRO A 191 5.68 15.33 -34.66
CA PRO A 191 5.72 14.67 -33.36
C PRO A 191 5.48 13.15 -33.43
N ALA A 192 5.27 12.55 -34.60
CA ALA A 192 4.58 11.27 -34.75
C ALA A 192 5.43 10.03 -34.38
N GLU A 193 6.76 10.14 -34.27
CA GLU A 193 7.65 8.96 -34.20
C GLU A 193 8.83 9.07 -33.21
N ALA A 194 8.80 10.01 -32.26
CA ALA A 194 9.84 10.02 -31.23
C ALA A 194 9.68 8.77 -30.34
N PRO A 195 10.71 7.89 -30.23
CA PRO A 195 10.64 6.74 -29.35
C PRO A 195 10.49 7.20 -27.90
N GLU A 196 9.62 6.53 -27.15
CA GLU A 196 9.48 6.74 -25.71
C GLU A 196 10.84 6.55 -25.03
N ALA A 197 11.14 7.36 -24.01
CA ALA A 197 12.40 7.21 -23.27
C ALA A 197 12.50 5.82 -22.65
N GLU A 198 13.68 5.19 -22.67
CA GLU A 198 13.88 3.83 -22.18
C GLU A 198 13.53 3.67 -20.70
N TRP A 199 13.77 4.71 -19.90
CA TRP A 199 13.41 4.75 -18.49
C TRP A 199 11.91 4.96 -18.23
N MET A 200 11.11 5.29 -19.25
CA MET A 200 9.67 5.50 -19.07
C MET A 200 8.96 4.16 -18.92
N ASN A 201 8.26 4.00 -17.79
CA ASN A 201 7.40 2.86 -17.52
C ASN A 201 6.02 3.31 -17.05
N GLU A 202 5.09 2.36 -16.89
CA GLU A 202 3.70 2.62 -16.50
C GLU A 202 3.59 3.36 -15.16
N ASN A 203 4.36 2.97 -14.14
CA ASN A 203 4.32 3.64 -12.82
C ASN A 203 4.83 5.08 -12.92
N ILE A 204 5.85 5.34 -13.75
CA ILE A 204 6.40 6.68 -13.99
C ILE A 204 5.41 7.54 -14.78
N ALA A 205 4.86 7.02 -15.88
CA ALA A 205 3.83 7.70 -16.66
C ALA A 205 2.61 8.03 -15.78
N PHE A 206 2.19 7.08 -14.96
CA PHE A 206 1.08 7.27 -14.07
C PHE A 206 1.38 8.25 -12.92
N TYR A 207 2.59 8.24 -12.37
CA TYR A 207 3.06 9.24 -11.41
C TYR A 207 2.99 10.66 -12.01
N LEU A 208 3.50 10.84 -13.24
CA LEU A 208 3.45 12.12 -13.96
C LEU A 208 2.02 12.57 -14.26
N LEU A 209 1.14 11.64 -14.62
CA LEU A 209 -0.28 11.93 -14.80
C LEU A 209 -0.92 12.40 -13.49
N LYS A 210 -0.62 11.77 -12.35
CA LYS A 210 -1.15 12.20 -11.04
C LYS A 210 -0.65 13.59 -10.62
N MET A 211 0.57 13.96 -11.02
CA MET A 211 1.11 15.28 -10.73
C MET A 211 0.37 16.39 -11.50
N SER A 212 -0.02 16.12 -12.74
CA SER A 212 -0.78 17.07 -13.58
C SER A 212 -2.30 17.02 -13.35
N HIS A 213 -2.83 15.82 -13.08
CA HIS A 213 -4.25 15.53 -12.91
C HIS A 213 -4.48 14.72 -11.62
N PRO A 214 -4.42 15.37 -10.43
CA PRO A 214 -4.58 14.69 -9.15
C PRO A 214 -5.90 13.92 -9.06
N VAL A 215 -5.84 12.68 -8.56
CA VAL A 215 -7.03 11.86 -8.35
C VAL A 215 -7.80 12.38 -7.14
N MET A 216 -8.93 13.04 -7.38
CA MET A 216 -9.83 13.56 -6.34
C MET A 216 -11.22 12.94 -6.46
N VAL A 217 -11.97 12.90 -5.36
CA VAL A 217 -13.36 12.38 -5.31
C VAL A 217 -14.23 12.94 -6.44
N HIS A 218 -14.12 14.24 -6.71
CA HIS A 218 -14.98 14.94 -7.66
C HIS A 218 -14.27 15.38 -8.95
N ALA A 219 -13.03 14.94 -9.18
CA ALA A 219 -12.33 15.24 -10.43
C ALA A 219 -12.99 14.50 -11.62
N ALA A 220 -12.94 15.11 -12.81
CA ALA A 220 -13.20 14.39 -14.05
C ALA A 220 -11.95 13.58 -14.45
N PRO A 221 -12.10 12.44 -15.14
CA PRO A 221 -10.96 11.73 -15.70
C PRO A 221 -10.16 12.60 -16.67
N PRO A 222 -8.83 12.38 -16.76
CA PRO A 222 -8.00 13.11 -17.69
C PRO A 222 -8.35 12.75 -19.14
N GLU A 223 -8.54 13.79 -19.95
CA GLU A 223 -8.84 13.66 -21.38
C GLU A 223 -7.71 12.94 -22.13
N LEU A 224 -8.03 12.34 -23.28
CA LEU A 224 -7.04 11.62 -24.11
C LEU A 224 -5.82 12.48 -24.44
N ALA A 225 -6.00 13.76 -24.75
CA ALA A 225 -4.91 14.67 -25.08
C ALA A 225 -3.90 14.82 -23.93
N ALA A 226 -4.38 14.97 -22.70
CA ALA A 226 -3.54 15.07 -21.51
C ALA A 226 -2.76 13.77 -21.25
N ARG A 227 -3.39 12.61 -21.47
CA ARG A 227 -2.75 11.30 -21.28
C ARG A 227 -1.67 11.04 -22.32
N VAL A 228 -1.96 11.33 -23.58
CA VAL A 228 -1.02 11.21 -24.71
C VAL A 228 0.17 12.16 -24.56
N GLN A 229 -0.02 13.32 -23.93
CA GLN A 229 1.08 14.24 -23.62
C GLN A 229 2.07 13.66 -22.60
N ILE A 230 1.60 12.83 -21.66
CA ILE A 230 2.47 12.17 -20.69
C ILE A 230 3.20 10.98 -21.30
N SER A 231 2.46 10.08 -21.93
CA SER A 231 3.02 8.92 -22.61
C SER A 231 2.02 8.36 -23.61
N ARG A 232 2.44 8.17 -24.87
CA ARG A 232 1.60 7.50 -25.88
C ARG A 232 1.49 6.01 -25.62
N LYS A 233 2.58 5.41 -25.16
CA LYS A 233 2.66 3.97 -24.93
C LYS A 233 1.75 3.54 -23.78
N PHE A 234 1.67 4.34 -22.72
CA PHE A 234 0.96 3.98 -21.47
C PHE A 234 -0.35 4.77 -21.27
N GLU A 235 -0.88 5.47 -22.28
CA GLU A 235 -2.05 6.36 -22.13
C GLU A 235 -3.32 5.64 -21.64
N SER A 236 -3.55 4.43 -22.15
CA SER A 236 -4.71 3.60 -21.80
C SER A 236 -4.57 3.02 -20.39
N ASP A 237 -3.37 2.55 -20.05
CA ASP A 237 -3.05 2.02 -18.71
C ASP A 237 -3.22 3.12 -17.67
N CYS A 238 -2.65 4.31 -17.93
CA CYS A 238 -2.77 5.45 -17.04
C CYS A 238 -4.22 5.87 -16.81
N HIS A 239 -5.07 5.84 -17.84
CA HIS A 239 -6.51 6.11 -17.70
C HIS A 239 -7.20 5.07 -16.83
N SER A 240 -6.96 3.79 -17.12
CA SER A 240 -7.54 2.67 -16.38
C SER A 240 -7.17 2.76 -14.90
N LEU A 241 -5.89 2.98 -14.60
CA LEU A 241 -5.39 3.19 -13.24
C LEU A 241 -6.01 4.41 -12.56
N TRP A 242 -6.11 5.54 -13.27
CA TRP A 242 -6.72 6.76 -12.73
C TRP A 242 -8.17 6.51 -12.32
N CYS A 243 -8.94 5.87 -13.20
CA CYS A 243 -10.35 5.54 -12.99
C CYS A 243 -10.55 4.56 -11.83
N VAL A 244 -9.77 3.47 -11.78
CA VAL A 244 -9.83 2.49 -10.69
C VAL A 244 -9.45 3.14 -9.35
N THR A 245 -8.45 4.00 -9.35
CA THR A 245 -8.03 4.72 -8.15
C THR A 245 -9.12 5.64 -7.64
N GLN A 246 -9.73 6.42 -8.54
CA GLN A 246 -10.81 7.31 -8.15
C GLN A 246 -11.99 6.52 -7.58
N LYS A 247 -12.35 5.40 -8.22
CA LYS A 247 -13.42 4.52 -7.74
C LYS A 247 -13.12 4.02 -6.32
N LYS A 248 -11.90 3.56 -6.03
CA LYS A 248 -11.49 3.14 -4.68
C LYS A 248 -11.55 4.28 -3.65
N LEU A 249 -11.13 5.49 -4.07
CA LEU A 249 -11.19 6.68 -3.21
C LEU A 249 -12.65 7.02 -2.85
N ARG A 250 -13.56 6.91 -3.82
CA ARG A 250 -15.00 7.08 -3.61
C ARG A 250 -15.60 5.97 -2.76
N GLU A 251 -15.26 4.71 -3.00
CA GLU A 251 -15.67 3.57 -2.16
C GLU A 251 -15.31 3.80 -0.69
N ARG A 252 -14.10 4.29 -0.43
CA ARG A 252 -13.67 4.63 0.92
C ARG A 252 -14.47 5.76 1.54
N LEU A 253 -14.70 6.84 0.80
CA LEU A 253 -15.54 7.94 1.27
C LEU A 253 -16.94 7.44 1.67
N VAL A 254 -17.51 6.54 0.86
CA VAL A 254 -18.80 5.91 1.15
C VAL A 254 -18.71 5.11 2.46
N LEU A 255 -17.69 4.26 2.61
CA LEU A 255 -17.47 3.44 3.81
C LEU A 255 -17.29 4.29 5.08
N ASP A 256 -16.54 5.38 5.00
CA ASP A 256 -16.28 6.29 6.13
C ASP A 256 -17.51 7.13 6.52
N THR A 257 -18.45 7.32 5.59
CA THR A 257 -19.68 8.09 5.84
C THR A 257 -20.68 7.33 6.71
N PHE A 258 -20.69 5.99 6.65
CA PHE A 258 -21.64 5.18 7.40
C PHE A 258 -21.11 4.80 8.78
N GLY A 259 -21.93 5.05 9.82
CA GLY A 259 -21.58 4.75 11.21
C GLY A 259 -21.48 3.25 11.53
N PRO A 260 -21.47 2.86 12.82
CA PRO A 260 -21.11 1.50 13.27
C PRO A 260 -22.11 0.39 12.92
N ARG A 261 -23.22 0.70 12.24
CA ARG A 261 -24.19 -0.28 11.76
C ARG A 261 -24.05 -0.38 10.24
N GLN A 262 -23.96 -1.60 9.73
CA GLN A 262 -23.91 -1.85 8.30
C GLN A 262 -25.09 -1.15 7.61
N PRO A 263 -24.85 -0.29 6.62
CA PRO A 263 -25.92 0.34 5.87
C PRO A 263 -26.61 -0.69 4.97
N SER A 264 -27.89 -0.47 4.67
CA SER A 264 -28.56 -1.22 3.60
C SER A 264 -28.07 -0.74 2.23
N GLU A 265 -28.10 -1.63 1.24
CA GLU A 265 -27.71 -1.33 -0.15
C GLU A 265 -28.48 -0.12 -0.71
N SER A 266 -29.79 -0.04 -0.52
CA SER A 266 -30.60 1.10 -0.98
C SER A 266 -30.17 2.43 -0.34
N LYS A 267 -29.69 2.39 0.92
CA LYS A 267 -29.19 3.58 1.61
C LYS A 267 -27.84 4.03 1.04
N VAL A 268 -26.98 3.07 0.72
CA VAL A 268 -25.70 3.32 0.04
C VAL A 268 -25.96 3.90 -1.35
N HIS A 269 -26.82 3.25 -2.14
CA HIS A 269 -27.19 3.68 -3.49
C HIS A 269 -27.72 5.12 -3.51
N SER A 270 -28.71 5.43 -2.68
CA SER A 270 -29.29 6.79 -2.60
C SER A 270 -28.25 7.83 -2.17
N TRP A 271 -27.27 7.45 -1.36
CA TRP A 271 -26.20 8.36 -0.97
C TRP A 271 -25.23 8.62 -2.13
N ILE A 272 -24.87 7.57 -2.89
CA ILE A 272 -24.02 7.66 -4.08
C ILE A 272 -24.67 8.55 -5.15
N GLU A 273 -25.96 8.35 -5.43
CA GLU A 273 -26.72 9.18 -6.39
C GLU A 273 -26.68 10.68 -6.03
N LYS A 274 -26.75 11.00 -4.74
CA LYS A 274 -26.66 12.39 -4.26
C LYS A 274 -25.31 13.05 -4.52
N GLN A 275 -24.25 12.28 -4.75
CA GLN A 275 -22.93 12.83 -5.06
C GLN A 275 -22.82 13.31 -6.52
N GLY A 276 -23.76 12.92 -7.39
CA GLY A 276 -23.78 13.33 -8.80
C GLY A 276 -22.62 12.77 -9.62
N TRP A 277 -22.03 11.64 -9.21
CA TRP A 277 -20.96 11.00 -9.98
C TRP A 277 -21.51 10.34 -11.24
N MET A 278 -20.95 10.70 -12.39
CA MET A 278 -21.37 10.16 -13.70
C MET A 278 -20.48 9.01 -14.19
N GLU A 279 -19.21 9.00 -13.78
CA GLU A 279 -18.21 8.01 -14.15
C GLU A 279 -17.59 7.45 -12.87
N ASN A 280 -16.87 6.31 -12.91
CA ASN A 280 -16.16 5.74 -11.76
C ASN A 280 -17.02 5.63 -10.49
N VAL A 281 -18.28 5.23 -10.66
CA VAL A 281 -19.26 5.13 -9.59
C VAL A 281 -19.04 3.81 -8.82
N PRO A 282 -18.89 3.83 -7.49
CA PRO A 282 -18.84 2.63 -6.67
C PRO A 282 -20.11 1.79 -6.81
N ASP A 283 -19.95 0.46 -6.78
CA ASP A 283 -21.10 -0.43 -6.73
C ASP A 283 -21.61 -0.56 -5.29
N ALA A 284 -22.90 -0.27 -5.07
CA ALA A 284 -23.47 -0.24 -3.73
C ALA A 284 -23.46 -1.62 -3.04
N ALA A 285 -23.66 -2.70 -3.80
CA ALA A 285 -23.67 -4.05 -3.26
C ALA A 285 -22.26 -4.48 -2.82
N GLU A 286 -21.24 -4.20 -3.63
CA GLU A 286 -19.84 -4.44 -3.28
C GLU A 286 -19.40 -3.58 -2.08
N VAL A 287 -19.84 -2.32 -1.99
CA VAL A 287 -19.57 -1.48 -0.81
C VAL A 287 -20.17 -2.09 0.46
N VAL A 288 -21.43 -2.54 0.43
CA VAL A 288 -22.08 -3.18 1.59
C VAL A 288 -21.38 -4.49 1.97
N LYS A 289 -20.99 -5.28 0.98
CA LYS A 289 -20.24 -6.54 1.17
C LYS A 289 -18.86 -6.32 1.80
N ASN A 290 -18.16 -5.27 1.38
CA ASN A 290 -16.84 -4.90 1.90
C ASN A 290 -16.89 -4.07 3.18
N TRP A 291 -18.09 -3.69 3.65
CA TRP A 291 -18.27 -2.89 4.84
C TRP A 291 -17.73 -3.62 6.08
N LYS A 292 -16.88 -2.92 6.83
CA LYS A 292 -16.40 -3.35 8.14
C LYS A 292 -16.83 -2.32 9.17
N PRO A 293 -17.25 -2.74 10.38
CA PRO A 293 -17.51 -1.79 11.45
C PRO A 293 -16.24 -0.97 11.68
N PRO A 294 -16.32 0.38 11.78
CA PRO A 294 -15.19 1.19 12.22
C PRO A 294 -14.63 0.55 13.48
N ARG A 295 -13.31 0.27 13.52
CA ARG A 295 -12.62 -0.37 14.66
C ARG A 295 -13.11 0.31 15.92
N SER A 296 -14.05 -0.31 16.63
CA SER A 296 -14.62 0.35 17.77
C SER A 296 -13.52 0.37 18.80
N ILE A 297 -13.15 1.56 19.27
CA ILE A 297 -12.63 1.71 20.63
C ILE A 297 -13.81 1.44 21.57
N GLN A 298 -14.43 0.26 21.46
CA GLN A 298 -15.13 -0.29 22.59
C GLN A 298 -14.00 -0.74 23.50
N ALA A 299 -13.68 0.13 24.47
CA ALA A 299 -13.28 -0.35 25.78
C ALA A 299 -14.11 -1.61 26.03
N PRO A 300 -13.49 -2.75 26.33
CA PRO A 300 -14.15 -4.04 26.19
C PRO A 300 -15.31 -4.10 27.19
N THR A 301 -16.48 -3.72 26.71
CA THR A 301 -17.66 -3.57 27.53
C THR A 301 -18.36 -4.92 27.43
N ASP A 302 -18.29 -5.66 28.53
CA ASP A 302 -19.01 -6.90 28.79
C ASP A 302 -18.57 -8.19 28.07
N SER A 303 -17.27 -8.35 27.79
CA SER A 303 -16.73 -9.71 27.60
C SER A 303 -16.77 -10.49 28.92
N ASN A 304 -17.53 -11.60 28.96
CA ASN A 304 -17.55 -12.54 30.07
C ASN A 304 -16.13 -13.04 30.44
N SER A 305 -15.22 -13.10 29.47
CA SER A 305 -13.81 -13.44 29.68
C SER A 305 -13.06 -12.36 30.46
N ILE A 306 -13.40 -11.08 30.25
CA ILE A 306 -12.83 -9.95 31.00
C ILE A 306 -13.42 -9.87 32.41
N ARG A 307 -14.73 -10.06 32.59
CA ARG A 307 -15.31 -10.22 33.95
C ARG A 307 -14.65 -11.37 34.71
N ARG A 308 -14.40 -12.50 34.02
CA ARG A 308 -13.73 -13.67 34.61
C ARG A 308 -12.27 -13.40 34.95
N MET A 309 -11.55 -12.65 34.11
CA MET A 309 -10.17 -12.22 34.38
C MET A 309 -10.11 -11.20 35.52
N SER A 310 -10.95 -10.17 35.52
CA SER A 310 -11.00 -9.15 36.57
C SER A 310 -11.39 -9.74 37.93
N ARG A 311 -12.29 -10.72 37.98
CA ARG A 311 -12.62 -11.45 39.23
C ARG A 311 -11.47 -12.32 39.76
N ARG A 312 -10.53 -12.71 38.89
CA ARG A 312 -9.36 -13.53 39.26
C ARG A 312 -8.12 -12.69 39.58
N GLN A 313 -8.17 -11.39 39.34
CA GLN A 313 -7.06 -10.45 39.51
C GLN A 313 -7.23 -9.74 40.86
N CYS A 314 -6.48 -10.18 41.88
CA CYS A 314 -6.50 -9.59 43.23
C CYS A 314 -5.59 -8.35 43.32
N TRP A 315 -5.98 -7.24 42.70
CA TRP A 315 -5.29 -5.97 42.89
C TRP A 315 -5.80 -5.33 44.17
N LYS A 316 -4.95 -5.21 45.20
CA LYS A 316 -5.29 -4.40 46.38
C LYS A 316 -5.43 -2.94 45.94
N GLY A 317 -6.67 -2.43 45.89
CA GLY A 317 -6.94 -1.00 45.67
C GLY A 317 -8.07 -0.66 44.67
N LEU A 318 -8.59 -1.61 43.89
CA LEU A 318 -9.74 -1.37 43.00
C LEU A 318 -10.89 -2.32 43.36
N GLN A 319 -11.81 -1.86 44.21
CA GLN A 319 -13.11 -2.52 44.37
C GLN A 319 -14.13 -1.87 43.45
N LEU A 320 -14.54 -2.58 42.41
CA LEU A 320 -15.70 -2.23 41.60
C LEU A 320 -16.96 -2.46 42.43
N MET A 321 -17.58 -1.38 42.91
CA MET A 321 -18.88 -1.42 43.56
C MET A 321 -19.94 -1.83 42.54
N ALA A 322 -20.47 -3.05 42.67
CA ALA A 322 -21.66 -3.45 41.94
C ALA A 322 -22.85 -2.64 42.47
N ARG A 323 -23.54 -1.89 41.60
CA ARG A 323 -24.83 -1.28 41.92
C ARG A 323 -25.81 -2.41 42.28
N VAL A 324 -26.09 -2.57 43.55
CA VAL A 324 -27.13 -3.48 44.04
C VAL A 324 -28.48 -2.83 43.76
N SER A 325 -29.20 -3.35 42.78
CA SER A 325 -30.64 -3.15 42.64
C SER A 325 -31.33 -4.01 43.71
N GLY A 326 -31.63 -3.42 44.87
CA GLY A 326 -32.51 -3.97 45.89
C GLY A 326 -33.69 -3.00 46.06
N SER A 327 -34.87 -3.35 45.54
CA SER A 327 -35.95 -3.98 46.33
C SER A 327 -36.37 -3.15 47.54
N SER A 328 -37.49 -2.44 47.35
CA SER A 328 -38.29 -1.77 48.38
C SER A 328 -38.62 -2.72 49.55
N PRO A 329 -38.67 -2.21 50.79
CA PRO A 329 -39.65 -2.66 51.76
C PRO A 329 -40.62 -1.53 52.10
N ALA A 330 -41.89 -1.87 52.06
CA ALA A 330 -42.99 -1.10 52.61
C ALA A 330 -42.97 -1.14 54.15
N GLY A 331 -43.44 -0.05 54.77
CA GLY A 331 -44.21 -0.11 56.02
C GLY A 331 -43.54 0.47 57.27
N GLY A 332 -44.15 1.54 57.81
CA GLY A 332 -44.36 1.65 59.26
C GLY A 332 -43.80 2.86 60.00
N LEU A 333 -44.58 3.94 59.99
CA LEU A 333 -45.02 4.76 61.14
C LEU A 333 -44.01 5.49 62.08
N LEU A 334 -44.29 6.80 62.17
CA LEU A 334 -44.42 7.68 63.36
C LEU A 334 -43.19 8.34 64.01
N ALA A 335 -43.23 9.69 63.89
CA ALA A 335 -43.22 10.70 64.95
C ALA A 335 -41.89 11.36 65.39
N GLU A 336 -41.92 12.71 65.28
CA GLU A 336 -41.45 13.75 66.24
C GLU A 336 -40.05 13.57 66.87
N ARG A 337 -39.08 14.49 66.72
CA ARG A 337 -39.06 15.95 66.78
C ARG A 337 -37.82 16.49 66.07
#